data_AF-A0A1Y2IWH0-F1
#
_entry.id   AF-A0A1Y2IWH0-F1
#
_cell.length_a   1.000
_cell.length_b   1.000
_cell.length_c   1.000
_cell.angle_alpha   90.00
_cell.angle_beta   90.00
_cell.angle_gamma   90.00
#
_symmetry.space_group_name_H-M   'P 1'
#
loop_
_entity.id
_entity.type
_entity.pdbx_description
1 polymer ?
#
loop_
_entity_poly.entity_id
_entity_poly.type
_entity_poly.pdbx_seq_one_letter_code
_entity_poly.pdbx_strand_id
1 'polypeptide(L)'
;MADHRVGKRGQFIGSSGMLFIDQTAADLYFANYFETENENRRVAVVCIAWSMAMLYVQEGVRGDDEWAHAGAALITINVQDHGVQPPHAVASVPPVTQAAIAGTQALHRINGHWIPGKRLPWHRRITVTRQRNQEMHYHQPEERGPDHVPFFVPKPRPQNANPPPAYKTFQKLTLGSQVSNYRRIQSIDNGGNNGAGGN
;
A
#
# COMPACT_ATOMS: atom_id res chain seq x y z
N MET A 1 -14.02 -19.87 19.52
CA MET A 1 -13.40 -18.54 19.29
C MET A 1 -12.02 -18.79 18.71
N ALA A 2 -11.82 -18.50 17.43
CA ALA A 2 -10.56 -18.78 16.75
C ALA A 2 -9.57 -17.64 16.99
N ASP A 3 -8.59 -17.92 17.82
CA ASP A 3 -7.41 -17.09 18.06
C ASP A 3 -6.65 -16.94 16.74
N HIS A 4 -6.86 -15.82 16.03
CA HIS A 4 -6.18 -15.54 14.76
C HIS A 4 -4.72 -15.19 15.05
N ARG A 5 -3.92 -16.23 15.27
CA ARG A 5 -2.46 -16.17 15.23
C ARG A 5 -2.07 -15.54 13.90
N VAL A 6 -1.70 -14.26 13.93
CA VAL A 6 -1.01 -13.61 12.80
C VAL A 6 0.29 -14.37 12.65
N GLY A 7 0.33 -15.35 11.74
CA GLY A 7 1.54 -16.12 11.51
C GLY A 7 2.70 -15.18 11.15
N LYS A 8 3.95 -15.63 11.34
CA LYS A 8 5.18 -14.89 10.92
C LYS A 8 5.16 -14.37 9.46
N ARG A 9 4.20 -14.81 8.66
CA ARG A 9 3.98 -14.42 7.26
C ARG A 9 3.05 -13.20 7.07
N GLY A 10 2.56 -12.57 8.14
CA GLY A 10 1.66 -11.42 8.11
C GLY A 10 0.22 -11.75 7.72
N GLN A 11 -0.70 -10.82 7.98
CA GLN A 11 -2.13 -10.93 7.64
C GLN A 11 -2.38 -10.45 6.21
N PHE A 12 -3.13 -11.23 5.41
CA PHE A 12 -3.55 -10.82 4.07
C PHE A 12 -4.65 -9.74 4.15
N ILE A 13 -4.47 -8.65 3.40
CA ILE A 13 -5.42 -7.52 3.35
C ILE A 13 -6.01 -7.30 1.95
N GLY A 14 -5.87 -8.30 1.06
CA GLY A 14 -6.39 -8.21 -0.30
C GLY A 14 -5.34 -7.88 -1.34
N SER A 15 -5.80 -7.56 -2.56
CA SER A 15 -4.96 -7.09 -3.65
C SER A 15 -5.11 -5.59 -3.89
N SER A 16 -4.10 -4.92 -4.45
CA SER A 16 -4.26 -3.56 -4.99
C SER A 16 -5.38 -3.60 -6.03
N GLY A 17 -6.45 -2.83 -5.82
CA GLY A 17 -7.66 -2.81 -6.65
C GLY A 17 -7.45 -2.12 -8.00
N MET A 18 -6.44 -2.55 -8.75
CA MET A 18 -6.06 -2.04 -10.06
C MET A 18 -6.34 -3.11 -11.12
N LEU A 19 -7.36 -2.86 -11.93
CA LEU A 19 -7.74 -3.67 -13.08
C LEU A 19 -7.06 -3.19 -14.36
N PHE A 20 -6.73 -1.89 -14.45
CA PHE A 20 -6.10 -1.26 -15.62
C PHE A 20 -4.84 -0.48 -15.25
N ILE A 21 -4.01 -0.19 -16.24
CA ILE A 21 -2.69 0.45 -16.05
C ILE A 21 -2.80 1.86 -15.47
N ASP A 22 -3.84 2.59 -15.88
CA ASP A 22 -4.15 3.94 -15.44
C ASP A 22 -4.89 4.01 -14.10
N GLN A 23 -5.22 2.86 -13.50
CA GLN A 23 -5.89 2.82 -12.21
C GLN A 23 -4.91 3.03 -11.05
N THR A 24 -5.23 4.00 -10.21
CA THR A 24 -4.53 4.24 -8.95
C THR A 24 -5.28 3.57 -7.80
N ALA A 25 -4.57 2.84 -6.96
CA ALA A 25 -5.05 2.36 -5.66
C ALA A 25 -4.37 3.15 -4.53
N ALA A 26 -5.15 3.78 -3.64
CA ALA A 26 -4.62 4.47 -2.47
C ALA A 26 -5.51 4.29 -1.23
N ASP A 27 -5.40 3.12 -0.62
CA ASP A 27 -6.14 2.67 0.56
C ASP A 27 -5.27 2.57 1.83
N LEU A 28 -4.03 3.08 1.76
CA LEU A 28 -3.07 3.12 2.86
C LEU A 28 -2.77 4.56 3.25
N TYR A 29 -3.00 4.91 4.51
CA TYR A 29 -2.91 6.26 5.04
C TYR A 29 -1.80 6.36 6.11
N PHE A 30 -1.26 7.56 6.29
CA PHE A 30 -0.22 7.85 7.29
C PHE A 30 -0.80 8.08 8.69
N ALA A 31 -2.08 8.42 8.76
CA ALA A 31 -2.85 8.55 9.99
C ALA A 31 -4.26 7.95 9.75
N ASN A 32 -4.99 7.68 10.83
CA ASN A 32 -6.37 7.22 10.73
C ASN A 32 -7.21 8.26 9.99
N TYR A 33 -7.76 7.86 8.83
CA TYR A 33 -8.53 8.76 7.96
C TYR A 33 -9.75 9.38 8.66
N PHE A 34 -10.42 8.64 9.55
CA PHE A 34 -11.64 9.11 10.19
C PHE A 34 -11.40 9.96 11.44
N GLU A 35 -10.20 9.90 12.02
CA GLU A 35 -9.84 10.67 13.23
C GLU A 35 -9.00 11.92 12.91
N THR A 36 -8.43 12.00 11.71
CA THR A 36 -7.60 13.13 11.28
C THR A 36 -8.48 14.18 10.62
N GLU A 37 -8.71 15.32 11.29
CA GLU A 37 -9.57 16.38 10.74
C GLU A 37 -8.92 17.23 9.65
N ASN A 38 -7.59 17.23 9.58
CA ASN A 38 -6.79 18.11 8.72
C ASN A 38 -6.16 17.36 7.53
N GLU A 39 -5.03 17.88 7.05
CA GLU A 39 -4.17 17.25 6.06
C GLU A 39 -3.85 15.80 6.45
N ASN A 40 -4.16 14.88 5.54
CA ASN A 40 -3.74 13.50 5.62
C ASN A 40 -2.87 13.16 4.42
N ARG A 41 -2.03 12.15 4.59
CA ARG A 41 -1.20 11.60 3.53
C ARG A 41 -1.57 10.17 3.28
N ARG A 42 -1.59 9.78 2.01
CA ARG A 42 -1.84 8.40 1.60
C ARG A 42 -0.82 7.92 0.61
N VAL A 43 -0.57 6.61 0.65
CA VAL A 43 0.26 5.91 -0.31
C VAL A 43 -0.62 5.49 -1.48
N ALA A 44 -0.26 5.97 -2.66
CA ALA A 44 -0.86 5.58 -3.92
C ALA A 44 0.07 4.60 -4.65
N VAL A 45 -0.52 3.57 -5.26
CA VAL A 45 0.15 2.59 -6.10
C VAL A 45 -0.53 2.58 -7.47
N VAL A 46 0.26 2.59 -8.52
CA VAL A 46 -0.20 2.57 -9.92
C VAL A 46 0.69 1.65 -10.75
N CYS A 47 0.15 1.10 -11.84
CA CYS A 47 0.91 0.32 -12.80
C CYS A 47 1.47 1.28 -13.85
N ILE A 48 2.77 1.30 -14.06
CA ILE A 48 3.40 2.27 -14.99
C ILE A 48 3.90 1.60 -16.27
N ALA A 49 4.09 0.29 -16.24
CA ALA A 49 4.40 -0.53 -17.39
C ALA A 49 4.04 -1.98 -17.05
N TRP A 50 3.91 -2.83 -18.07
CA TRP A 50 3.91 -4.27 -17.84
C TRP A 50 5.16 -4.65 -17.05
N SER A 51 5.00 -5.40 -15.96
CA SER A 51 6.05 -5.77 -14.98
C SER A 51 6.49 -4.70 -13.97
N MET A 52 5.90 -3.50 -13.97
CA MET A 52 6.32 -2.41 -13.10
C MET A 52 5.14 -1.67 -12.47
N ALA A 53 5.08 -1.70 -11.14
CA ALA A 53 4.27 -0.75 -10.38
C ALA A 53 5.14 0.40 -9.88
N MET A 54 4.49 1.49 -9.49
CA MET A 54 5.11 2.61 -8.80
C MET A 54 4.26 2.97 -7.59
N LEU A 55 4.94 3.25 -6.49
CA LEU A 55 4.37 3.85 -5.30
C LEU A 55 4.69 5.33 -5.26
N TYR A 56 3.72 6.17 -4.93
CA TYR A 56 3.92 7.60 -4.66
C TYR A 56 3.06 8.03 -3.47
N VAL A 57 3.29 9.24 -2.98
CA VAL A 57 2.54 9.79 -1.84
C VAL A 57 1.66 10.92 -2.34
N GLN A 58 0.43 10.95 -1.84
CA GLN A 58 -0.49 12.06 -2.02
C GLN A 58 -0.79 12.71 -0.66
N GLU A 59 -1.10 13.99 -0.69
CA GLU A 59 -1.65 14.73 0.44
C GLU A 59 -2.96 15.40 0.05
N GLY A 60 -3.87 15.50 1.01
CA GLY A 60 -5.20 16.04 0.79
C GLY A 60 -5.89 16.27 2.12
N VAL A 61 -7.03 16.96 2.07
CA VAL A 61 -7.87 17.22 3.25
C VAL A 61 -8.96 16.17 3.31
N ARG A 62 -9.30 15.71 4.51
CA ARG A 62 -10.38 14.73 4.70
C ARG A 62 -11.70 15.29 4.18
N GLY A 63 -12.39 14.52 3.35
CA GLY A 63 -13.70 14.89 2.80
C GLY A 63 -13.61 15.62 1.47
N ASP A 64 -12.49 16.30 1.21
CA ASP A 64 -12.19 16.87 -0.09
C ASP A 64 -11.73 15.74 -1.04
N ASP A 65 -12.30 15.71 -2.24
CA ASP A 65 -11.93 14.75 -3.29
C ASP A 65 -10.61 15.13 -3.99
N GLU A 66 -9.92 16.15 -3.48
CA GLU A 66 -8.69 16.69 -4.04
C GLU A 66 -7.47 16.13 -3.31
N TRP A 67 -6.70 15.31 -4.03
CA TRP A 67 -5.45 14.74 -3.56
C TRP A 67 -4.30 15.21 -4.44
N ALA A 68 -3.45 16.06 -3.88
CA ALA A 68 -2.24 16.54 -4.53
C ALA A 68 -1.08 15.56 -4.36
N HIS A 69 -0.12 15.61 -5.27
CA HIS A 69 1.11 14.84 -5.12
C HIS A 69 2.01 15.44 -4.03
N ALA A 70 2.51 14.59 -3.12
CA ALA A 70 3.35 14.99 -2.00
C ALA A 70 4.78 14.42 -2.16
N GLY A 71 5.54 14.96 -3.11
CA GLY A 71 6.87 14.46 -3.47
C GLY A 71 7.87 14.44 -2.32
N ALA A 72 7.86 15.48 -1.48
CA ALA A 72 8.72 15.55 -0.31
C ALA A 72 8.41 14.43 0.70
N ALA A 73 7.15 14.01 0.83
CA ALA A 73 6.79 12.93 1.75
C ALA A 73 7.29 11.56 1.28
N LEU A 74 7.65 11.39 0.00
CA LEU A 74 8.18 10.14 -0.54
C LEU A 74 9.49 9.72 0.16
N ILE A 75 10.29 10.67 0.66
CA ILE A 75 11.54 10.37 1.40
C ILE A 75 11.26 9.58 2.69
N THR A 76 10.05 9.71 3.24
CA THR A 76 9.63 9.01 4.45
C THR A 76 9.26 7.55 4.18
N ILE A 77 9.21 7.12 2.92
CA ILE A 77 8.92 5.73 2.54
C ILE A 77 10.20 4.97 2.24
N ASN A 78 10.38 3.86 2.94
CA ASN A 78 11.43 2.89 2.70
C ASN A 78 10.88 1.70 1.92
N VAL A 79 11.62 1.27 0.91
CA VAL A 79 11.30 0.11 0.09
C VAL A 79 12.51 -0.81 0.12
N GLN A 80 12.30 -2.03 0.59
CA GLN A 80 13.33 -3.07 0.65
C GLN A 80 12.96 -4.22 -0.27
N ASP A 81 13.93 -4.64 -1.06
CA ASP A 81 13.81 -5.73 -2.03
C ASP A 81 14.35 -7.03 -1.43
N HIS A 82 13.54 -8.09 -1.43
CA HIS A 82 13.93 -9.42 -0.96
C HIS A 82 14.19 -10.38 -2.12
N GLY A 83 14.31 -9.86 -3.35
CA GLY A 83 14.61 -10.63 -4.55
C GLY A 83 13.39 -11.25 -5.23
N VAL A 84 13.66 -11.95 -6.33
CA VAL A 84 12.66 -12.65 -7.14
C VAL A 84 12.09 -13.85 -6.37
N GLN A 85 10.78 -14.09 -6.49
CA GLN A 85 10.11 -15.22 -5.87
C GLN A 85 9.21 -15.97 -6.88
N PRO A 86 9.36 -17.30 -7.02
CA PRO A 86 10.36 -18.15 -6.36
C PRO A 86 11.78 -17.90 -6.90
N PRO A 87 12.86 -18.14 -6.12
CA PRO A 87 14.23 -17.78 -6.50
C PRO A 87 14.73 -18.40 -7.81
N HIS A 88 14.19 -19.56 -8.21
CA HIS A 88 14.55 -20.25 -9.45
C HIS A 88 13.82 -19.72 -10.70
N ALA A 89 12.86 -18.82 -10.53
CA ALA A 89 12.07 -18.27 -11.63
C ALA A 89 12.70 -17.05 -12.32
N VAL A 90 13.96 -16.69 -12.01
CA VAL A 90 14.63 -15.52 -12.60
C VAL A 90 14.60 -15.56 -14.13
N ALA A 91 14.84 -16.73 -14.73
CA ALA A 91 14.77 -16.90 -16.19
C ALA A 91 13.37 -16.66 -16.78
N SER A 92 12.32 -16.78 -15.96
CA SER A 92 10.92 -16.54 -16.35
C SER A 92 10.47 -15.09 -16.12
N VAL A 93 11.34 -14.24 -15.57
CA VAL A 93 11.05 -12.82 -15.33
C VAL A 93 11.59 -12.00 -16.52
N PRO A 94 10.82 -11.06 -17.08
CA PRO A 94 11.30 -10.21 -18.17
C PRO A 94 12.60 -9.46 -17.81
N PRO A 95 13.58 -9.32 -18.72
CA PRO A 95 14.87 -8.67 -18.42
C PRO A 95 14.72 -7.25 -17.84
N VAL A 96 13.73 -6.50 -18.30
CA VAL A 96 13.42 -5.15 -17.80
C VAL A 96 13.05 -5.15 -16.32
N THR A 97 12.34 -6.17 -15.84
CA THR A 97 11.96 -6.33 -14.44
C THR A 97 13.17 -6.75 -13.59
N GLN A 98 14.05 -7.58 -14.15
CA GLN A 98 15.28 -8.02 -13.47
C GLN A 98 16.24 -6.84 -13.25
N ALA A 99 16.41 -6.00 -14.27
CA ALA A 99 17.26 -4.82 -14.23
C ALA A 99 16.72 -3.71 -13.32
N ALA A 100 15.42 -3.71 -13.03
CA ALA A 100 14.81 -2.70 -12.21
C ALA A 100 15.11 -2.91 -10.72
N ILE A 101 15.64 -1.87 -10.08
CA ILE A 101 15.96 -1.87 -8.66
C ILE A 101 14.74 -1.36 -7.89
N ALA A 102 14.14 -2.20 -7.03
CA ALA A 102 13.00 -1.77 -6.23
C ALA A 102 13.39 -0.62 -5.29
N GLY A 103 12.46 0.31 -5.07
CA GLY A 103 12.67 1.45 -4.19
C GLY A 103 13.44 2.62 -4.80
N THR A 104 14.03 2.46 -5.99
CA THR A 104 14.61 3.57 -6.73
C THR A 104 13.54 4.59 -7.10
N GLN A 105 13.87 5.86 -6.92
CA GLN A 105 12.99 6.95 -7.32
C GLN A 105 13.05 7.13 -8.83
N ALA A 106 11.87 7.24 -9.45
CA ALA A 106 11.73 7.54 -10.86
C ALA A 106 10.57 8.51 -11.08
N LEU A 107 10.63 9.26 -12.18
CA LEU A 107 9.57 10.17 -12.60
C LEU A 107 8.72 9.47 -13.65
N HIS A 108 7.41 9.43 -13.46
CA HIS A 108 6.46 8.81 -14.38
C HIS A 108 5.30 9.74 -14.67
N ARG A 109 4.77 9.70 -15.91
CA ARG A 109 3.62 10.50 -16.29
C ARG A 109 2.33 9.77 -15.91
N ILE A 110 1.58 10.33 -14.98
CA ILE A 110 0.29 9.81 -14.50
C ILE A 110 -0.74 10.91 -14.71
N ASN A 111 -1.81 10.61 -15.46
CA ASN A 111 -2.88 11.56 -15.78
C ASN A 111 -2.37 12.90 -16.35
N GLY A 112 -1.35 12.84 -17.19
CA GLY A 112 -0.75 14.03 -17.79
C GLY A 112 0.33 14.72 -16.95
N HIS A 113 0.44 14.41 -15.65
CA HIS A 113 1.39 15.03 -14.72
C HIS A 113 2.62 14.17 -14.47
N TRP A 114 3.77 14.81 -14.28
CA TRP A 114 5.01 14.13 -13.88
C TRP A 114 5.04 13.93 -12.37
N ILE A 115 5.00 12.66 -11.95
CA ILE A 115 4.93 12.26 -10.55
C ILE A 115 6.18 11.46 -10.19
N PRO A 116 6.98 11.92 -9.20
CA PRO A 116 8.04 11.10 -8.65
C PRO A 116 7.45 10.04 -7.73
N GLY A 117 7.94 8.81 -7.89
CA GLY A 117 7.56 7.67 -7.05
C GLY A 117 8.68 6.63 -6.98
N LYS A 118 8.50 5.64 -6.13
CA LYS A 118 9.41 4.51 -5.94
C LYS A 118 8.96 3.33 -6.79
N ARG A 119 9.88 2.77 -7.57
CA ARG A 119 9.61 1.61 -8.42
C ARG A 119 9.35 0.36 -7.58
N LEU A 120 8.35 -0.40 -8.00
CA LEU A 120 7.93 -1.67 -7.41
C LEU A 120 7.89 -2.74 -8.54
N PRO A 121 9.05 -3.30 -8.93
CA PRO A 121 9.10 -4.34 -9.94
C PRO A 121 8.24 -5.55 -9.54
N TRP A 122 7.54 -6.13 -10.51
CA TRP A 122 6.77 -7.36 -10.31
C TRP A 122 7.69 -8.57 -10.13
N HIS A 123 7.12 -9.71 -9.72
CA HIS A 123 7.86 -10.96 -9.45
C HIS A 123 8.87 -10.88 -8.30
N ARG A 124 8.96 -9.74 -7.61
CA ARG A 124 9.83 -9.54 -6.45
C ARG A 124 9.01 -9.54 -5.18
N ARG A 125 9.61 -10.00 -4.08
CA ARG A 125 9.06 -9.76 -2.75
C ARG A 125 9.59 -8.43 -2.24
N ILE A 126 8.71 -7.47 -2.04
CA ILE A 126 9.08 -6.11 -1.65
C ILE A 126 8.41 -5.78 -0.33
N THR A 127 9.12 -5.10 0.57
CA THR A 127 8.54 -4.56 1.79
C THR A 127 8.58 -3.06 1.79
N VAL A 128 7.45 -2.43 2.14
CA VAL A 128 7.29 -1.00 2.26
C VAL A 128 7.07 -0.66 3.73
N THR A 129 7.86 0.27 4.26
CA THR A 129 7.74 0.79 5.63
C THR A 129 7.87 2.31 5.61
N ARG A 130 7.44 2.98 6.68
CA ARG A 130 7.76 4.39 6.90
C ARG A 130 9.08 4.53 7.67
N GLN A 131 9.73 5.68 7.55
CA GLN A 131 10.90 6.04 8.35
C GLN A 131 10.61 5.84 9.84
N ARG A 132 11.61 5.35 10.58
CA ARG A 132 11.50 5.06 12.02
C ARG A 132 10.35 4.09 12.37
N ASN A 133 9.93 3.24 11.42
CA ASN A 133 8.83 2.29 11.59
C ASN A 133 7.51 2.96 12.03
N GLN A 134 7.23 4.16 11.54
CA GLN A 134 5.94 4.82 11.78
C GLN A 134 4.77 3.99 11.23
N GLU A 135 3.62 4.14 11.87
CA GLU A 135 2.40 3.41 11.54
C GLU A 135 1.84 3.79 10.17
N MET A 136 1.12 2.86 9.57
CA MET A 136 0.27 3.02 8.40
C MET A 136 -1.09 2.43 8.71
N HIS A 137 -2.11 3.00 8.07
CA HIS A 137 -3.50 2.69 8.34
C HIS A 137 -4.16 2.22 7.04
N TYR A 138 -4.58 0.97 7.00
CA TYR A 138 -5.41 0.46 5.91
C TYR A 138 -6.87 0.76 6.21
N HIS A 139 -7.55 1.35 5.24
CA HIS A 139 -8.99 1.53 5.25
C HIS A 139 -9.59 0.85 4.03
N GLN A 140 -10.58 -0.03 4.23
CA GLN A 140 -11.28 -0.66 3.11
C GLN A 140 -11.88 0.42 2.20
N PRO A 141 -11.53 0.45 0.91
CA PRO A 141 -12.12 1.39 -0.03
C PRO A 141 -13.60 1.04 -0.29
N GLU A 142 -14.38 2.05 -0.67
CA GLU A 142 -15.66 1.85 -1.33
C GLU A 142 -15.49 1.07 -2.64
N GLU A 143 -16.55 0.38 -3.05
CA GLU A 143 -16.56 -0.30 -4.34
C GLU A 143 -16.53 0.72 -5.47
N ARG A 144 -15.76 0.44 -6.52
CA ARG A 144 -15.78 1.27 -7.73
C ARG A 144 -17.14 1.10 -8.41
N GLY A 145 -17.84 2.21 -8.62
CA GLY A 145 -19.09 2.22 -9.40
C GLY A 145 -18.86 1.93 -10.90
N PRO A 146 -19.95 1.76 -11.67
CA PRO A 146 -19.88 1.47 -13.11
C PRO A 146 -19.29 2.63 -13.94
N ASP A 147 -19.51 3.88 -13.52
CA ASP A 147 -19.06 5.08 -14.24
C ASP A 147 -17.69 5.59 -13.77
N HIS A 148 -16.94 4.74 -13.08
CA HIS A 148 -15.75 5.17 -12.36
C HIS A 148 -14.57 5.45 -13.31
N VAL A 149 -14.08 6.68 -13.28
CA VAL A 149 -12.92 7.08 -14.08
C VAL A 149 -11.65 6.41 -13.53
N PRO A 150 -10.72 5.90 -14.36
CA PRO A 150 -9.59 5.10 -13.88
C PRO A 150 -8.71 5.78 -12.83
N PHE A 151 -8.52 7.09 -12.93
CA PHE A 151 -7.66 7.85 -12.03
C PHE A 151 -8.28 8.20 -10.67
N PHE A 152 -9.59 8.05 -10.52
CA PHE A 152 -10.21 8.32 -9.24
C PHE A 152 -9.79 7.23 -8.25
N VAL A 153 -9.54 7.63 -7.00
CA VAL A 153 -9.26 6.70 -5.91
C VAL A 153 -10.52 6.64 -5.06
N PRO A 154 -11.13 5.46 -4.86
CA PRO A 154 -12.31 5.33 -4.02
C PRO A 154 -12.06 5.85 -2.61
N LYS A 155 -13.07 6.51 -2.04
CA LYS A 155 -13.06 6.94 -0.64
C LYS A 155 -12.98 5.72 0.28
N PRO A 156 -12.46 5.88 1.51
CA PRO A 156 -12.66 4.89 2.56
C PRO A 156 -14.14 4.63 2.81
N ARG A 157 -14.55 3.37 2.87
CA ARG A 157 -15.91 2.97 3.18
C ARG A 157 -16.31 3.51 4.57
N PRO A 158 -17.51 4.12 4.74
CA PRO A 158 -17.90 4.77 5.99
C PRO A 158 -17.88 3.81 7.20
N GLN A 159 -17.44 4.30 8.37
CA GLN A 159 -17.36 3.47 9.60
C GLN A 159 -18.70 2.91 10.05
N ASN A 160 -19.81 3.58 9.72
CA ASN A 160 -21.17 3.17 10.05
C ASN A 160 -21.80 2.22 9.00
N ALA A 161 -21.04 1.78 7.98
CA ALA A 161 -21.54 0.84 6.99
C ALA A 161 -21.86 -0.54 7.60
N ASN A 162 -22.81 -1.26 7.02
CA ASN A 162 -23.18 -2.62 7.42
C ASN A 162 -22.87 -3.62 6.29
N PRO A 163 -21.99 -4.62 6.48
CA PRO A 163 -21.15 -4.84 7.66
C PRO A 163 -20.06 -3.76 7.82
N PRO A 164 -19.52 -3.54 9.04
CA PRO A 164 -18.45 -2.57 9.28
C PRO A 164 -17.26 -2.77 8.34
N PRO A 165 -16.64 -1.70 7.83
CA PRO A 165 -15.51 -1.81 6.92
C PRO A 165 -14.25 -2.33 7.62
N ALA A 166 -13.39 -3.03 6.88
CA ALA A 166 -12.11 -3.47 7.41
C ALA A 166 -11.15 -2.27 7.64
N TYR A 167 -10.63 -2.19 8.87
CA TYR A 167 -9.60 -1.22 9.28
C TYR A 167 -8.43 -1.94 9.95
N LYS A 168 -7.20 -1.55 9.62
CA LYS A 168 -5.98 -2.14 10.21
C LYS A 168 -4.87 -1.12 10.38
N THR A 169 -4.20 -1.14 11.52
CA THR A 169 -2.95 -0.41 11.77
C THR A 169 -1.76 -1.35 11.69
N PHE A 170 -0.69 -0.94 11.02
CA PHE A 170 0.49 -1.77 10.79
C PHE A 170 1.74 -0.92 10.49
N GLN A 171 2.95 -1.48 10.60
CA GLN A 171 4.20 -0.77 10.29
C GLN A 171 4.87 -1.23 8.99
N LYS A 172 4.48 -2.41 8.49
CA LYS A 172 5.11 -3.04 7.34
C LYS A 172 4.08 -3.65 6.39
N LEU A 173 4.14 -3.20 5.14
CA LEU A 173 3.44 -3.80 4.01
C LEU A 173 4.41 -4.72 3.27
N THR A 174 3.98 -5.93 2.96
CA THR A 174 4.69 -6.83 2.03
C THR A 174 3.88 -6.96 0.75
N LEU A 175 4.53 -6.65 -0.36
CA LEU A 175 4.04 -6.82 -1.73
C LEU A 175 4.72 -8.04 -2.36
N GLY A 176 3.98 -8.76 -3.19
CA GLY A 176 4.57 -9.73 -4.10
C GLY A 176 3.56 -10.31 -5.10
N SER A 177 4.03 -11.32 -5.85
CA SER A 177 3.39 -12.06 -6.96
C SER A 177 3.87 -11.68 -8.37
N GLN A 178 3.45 -12.47 -9.37
CA GLN A 178 3.66 -12.23 -10.81
C GLN A 178 3.16 -10.85 -11.26
N VAL A 179 2.16 -10.32 -10.57
CA VAL A 179 1.77 -8.91 -10.56
C VAL A 179 1.87 -8.48 -9.09
N SER A 180 2.54 -7.38 -8.73
CA SER A 180 2.69 -6.96 -7.31
C SER A 180 1.37 -6.48 -6.69
N ASN A 181 0.37 -7.35 -6.69
CA ASN A 181 -1.01 -7.10 -6.37
C ASN A 181 -1.33 -7.64 -4.98
N TYR A 182 -0.81 -8.79 -4.52
CA TYR A 182 -1.16 -9.25 -3.17
C TYR A 182 -0.50 -8.38 -2.11
N ARG A 183 -1.22 -8.15 -1.01
CA ARG A 183 -0.78 -7.32 0.10
C ARG A 183 -0.91 -8.05 1.42
N ARG A 184 0.17 -8.04 2.19
CA ARG A 184 0.18 -8.54 3.57
C ARG A 184 0.71 -7.48 4.52
N ILE A 185 0.07 -7.36 5.67
CA ILE A 185 0.52 -6.45 6.73
C ILE A 185 1.12 -7.25 7.88
N GLN A 186 2.08 -6.65 8.55
CA GLN A 186 2.55 -7.11 9.86
C GLN A 186 2.10 -6.09 10.90
N SER A 187 1.13 -6.50 11.72
CA SER A 187 0.54 -5.67 12.77
C SER A 187 1.55 -5.38 13.87
N ILE A 188 1.29 -4.32 14.61
CA ILE A 188 2.01 -4.02 15.85
C ILE A 188 1.47 -5.00 16.89
N ASP A 189 2.34 -5.82 17.46
CA ASP A 189 1.97 -6.64 18.61
C ASP A 189 1.73 -5.67 19.78
N ASN A 190 0.46 -5.39 20.10
CA ASN A 190 0.11 -4.86 21.41
C ASN A 190 0.40 -5.98 22.40
N GLY A 191 1.63 -5.99 22.92
CA GLY A 191 2.08 -6.97 23.90
C GLY A 191 0.99 -7.21 24.93
N GLY A 192 0.52 -8.45 25.01
CA GLY A 192 -0.43 -8.88 26.01
C GLY A 192 0.09 -8.45 27.37
N ASN A 193 -0.70 -7.63 28.04
CA ASN A 193 -0.55 -7.33 29.44
C ASN A 193 -0.79 -8.64 30.19
N ASN A 194 0.23 -9.47 30.32
CA ASN A 194 0.22 -10.58 31.28
C ASN A 194 0.26 -9.91 32.64
N GLY A 195 -0.93 -9.65 33.19
CA GLY A 195 -1.12 -9.35 34.59
C GLY A 195 -0.57 -10.50 35.41
N ALA A 196 0.71 -10.40 35.79
CA ALA A 196 1.26 -11.06 36.95
C ALA A 196 0.98 -10.16 38.16
N GLY A 197 -0.28 -10.12 38.58
CA GLY A 197 -0.65 -9.93 39.98
C GLY A 197 -1.35 -11.24 40.38
N GLY A 198 -1.11 -11.86 41.52
CA GLY A 198 -0.35 -11.54 42.70
C GLY A 198 -0.77 -12.57 43.75
N ASN A 199 0.10 -12.80 44.73
CA ASN A 199 0.07 -13.74 45.86
C ASN A 199 0.58 -15.15 45.57
#